data_AF-K1LL44-F1
#
_entry.id   AF-K1LL44-F1
#
_cell.length_a   1.000
_cell.length_b   1.000
_cell.length_c   1.000
_cell.angle_alpha   90.00
_cell.angle_beta   90.00
_cell.angle_gamma   90.00
#
_symmetry.space_group_name_H-M   'P 1'
#
loop_
_entity.id
_entity.type
_entity.pdbx_description
1 polymer ?
#
loop_
_entity_poly.entity_id
_entity_poly.type
_entity_poly.pdbx_seq_one_letter_code
_entity_poly.pdbx_strand_id
1 'polypeptide(L)'
;MSKEKQFIETIAPVVKSFSSPLYPSIRIAQACLESDYGRSELALKAHNYFGIKASTPWQGNTYTKESLEVLEGQAKLEQAAFRQYESLEQSVADHAQFVNSTPYRKDYYRQVIQAQSIDDQAQALTGTYATDPHYGQKLIQLIQRHQLEQYDQSIVIYSRLDEALGGQQQDRKLSDIKRIVWHYTAVARELDRKISDHERYWQSAHGWGRGGYHYYIDSQGKIYQNYRLERITWGVAHHNQDTVHISVEANHRDNYSSAQIQSREMITLDLLIRLDLPAQAVVGHWEVYNNSLCPGYTGEEMSQFRTALAQKLKERRAALLTTTSPQKPANPEPLIQEGTVIQPQSDYLYFAGTYYLLQPTGDLLHPLASKMVK
;
A
#
# COMPACT_ATOMS: atom_id res chain seq x y z
N MET A 1 7.43 10.15 -20.17
CA MET A 1 7.76 9.47 -18.91
C MET A 1 9.23 9.06 -18.93
N SER A 2 9.99 9.23 -17.85
CA SER A 2 11.40 8.80 -17.84
C SER A 2 11.51 7.27 -17.84
N LYS A 3 12.61 6.73 -18.38
CA LYS A 3 12.87 5.28 -18.36
C LYS A 3 12.92 4.73 -16.92
N GLU A 4 13.44 5.52 -15.98
CA GLU A 4 13.47 5.18 -14.55
C GLU A 4 12.05 4.98 -13.98
N LYS A 5 11.15 5.93 -14.25
CA LYS A 5 9.76 5.86 -13.79
C LYS A 5 9.03 4.67 -14.40
N GLN A 6 9.26 4.39 -15.68
CA GLN A 6 8.70 3.22 -16.36
C GLN A 6 9.17 1.91 -15.71
N PHE A 7 10.45 1.80 -15.36
CA PHE A 7 10.97 0.64 -14.66
C PHE A 7 10.32 0.45 -13.28
N ILE A 8 10.22 1.53 -12.49
CA ILE A 8 9.58 1.51 -11.17
C ILE A 8 8.11 1.06 -11.27
N GLU A 9 7.35 1.62 -12.20
CA GLU A 9 5.95 1.26 -12.43
C GLU A 9 5.78 -0.20 -12.88
N THR A 10 6.79 -0.76 -13.58
CA THR A 10 6.79 -2.15 -14.00
C THR A 10 7.09 -3.09 -12.82
N ILE A 11 8.11 -2.78 -12.01
CA ILE A 11 8.58 -3.69 -10.96
C ILE A 11 7.79 -3.59 -9.65
N ALA A 12 7.26 -2.41 -9.32
CA ALA A 12 6.53 -2.19 -8.07
C ALA A 12 5.35 -3.16 -7.84
N PRO A 13 4.44 -3.41 -8.81
CA PRO A 13 3.36 -4.38 -8.60
C PRO A 13 3.88 -5.79 -8.36
N VAL A 14 4.97 -6.19 -9.02
CA VAL A 14 5.62 -7.50 -8.84
C VAL A 14 6.28 -7.60 -7.46
N VAL A 15 6.96 -6.54 -6.99
CA VAL A 15 7.52 -6.51 -5.63
C VAL A 15 6.43 -6.70 -4.58
N LYS A 16 5.28 -6.04 -4.76
CA LYS A 16 4.15 -6.12 -3.84
C LYS A 16 3.43 -7.48 -3.86
N SER A 17 3.57 -8.28 -4.91
CA SER A 17 2.90 -9.60 -4.98
C SER A 17 3.62 -10.69 -4.18
N PHE A 18 4.86 -10.46 -3.74
CA PHE A 18 5.64 -11.41 -2.93
C PHE A 18 5.88 -10.88 -1.52
N SER A 19 5.44 -11.63 -0.50
CA SER A 19 5.71 -11.33 0.91
C SER A 19 7.21 -11.34 1.20
N SER A 20 7.67 -10.42 2.04
CA SER A 20 9.09 -10.21 2.33
C SER A 20 9.25 -9.52 3.69
N PRO A 21 10.35 -9.79 4.43
CA PRO A 21 10.72 -9.02 5.62
C PRO A 21 11.26 -7.61 5.27
N LEU A 22 11.62 -7.38 4.01
CA LEU A 22 12.01 -6.07 3.50
C LEU A 22 10.82 -5.23 3.04
N TYR A 23 10.86 -3.93 3.33
CA TYR A 23 9.92 -2.93 2.80
C TYR A 23 9.88 -2.96 1.26
N PRO A 24 8.69 -2.94 0.62
CA PRO A 24 8.58 -2.77 -0.83
C PRO A 24 9.44 -1.64 -1.43
N SER A 25 9.54 -0.49 -0.77
CA SER A 25 10.36 0.67 -1.18
C SER A 25 11.84 0.32 -1.24
N ILE A 26 12.35 -0.37 -0.22
CA ILE A 26 13.73 -0.89 -0.15
C ILE A 26 13.97 -1.83 -1.32
N ARG A 27 13.06 -2.79 -1.56
CA ARG A 27 13.20 -3.75 -2.65
C ARG A 27 13.19 -3.07 -4.03
N ILE A 28 12.30 -2.10 -4.25
CA ILE A 28 12.26 -1.33 -5.50
C ILE A 28 13.53 -0.50 -5.66
N ALA A 29 14.03 0.13 -4.59
CA ALA A 29 15.27 0.91 -4.61
C ALA A 29 16.49 0.03 -4.90
N GLN A 30 16.61 -1.14 -4.28
CA GLN A 30 17.66 -2.12 -4.57
C GLN A 30 17.59 -2.54 -6.03
N ALA A 31 16.41 -2.89 -6.55
CA ALA A 31 16.28 -3.23 -7.96
C ALA A 31 16.71 -2.08 -8.88
N CYS A 32 16.32 -0.84 -8.58
CA CYS A 32 16.76 0.32 -9.35
C CYS A 32 18.28 0.48 -9.36
N LEU A 33 18.92 0.33 -8.21
CA LEU A 33 20.36 0.50 -8.02
C LEU A 33 21.16 -0.61 -8.68
N GLU A 34 20.83 -1.88 -8.40
CA GLU A 34 21.58 -3.06 -8.85
C GLU A 34 21.42 -3.34 -10.34
N SER A 35 20.27 -2.98 -10.91
CA SER A 35 19.96 -3.25 -12.33
C SER A 35 20.18 -2.04 -13.24
N ASP A 36 20.59 -0.89 -12.71
CA ASP A 36 20.56 0.38 -13.43
C ASP A 36 19.19 0.62 -14.11
N TYR A 37 18.10 0.52 -13.34
CA TYR A 37 16.71 0.57 -13.83
C TYR A 37 16.43 -0.44 -14.96
N GLY A 38 16.93 -1.67 -14.81
CA GLY A 38 16.76 -2.79 -15.74
C GLY A 38 17.66 -2.75 -16.97
N ARG A 39 18.64 -1.84 -17.03
CA ARG A 39 19.52 -1.64 -18.19
C ARG A 39 20.85 -2.37 -18.09
N SER A 40 21.21 -2.86 -16.90
CA SER A 40 22.46 -3.57 -16.70
C SER A 40 22.50 -4.86 -17.52
N GLU A 41 23.70 -5.27 -17.93
CA GLU A 41 23.89 -6.55 -18.62
C GLU A 41 23.27 -7.72 -17.85
N LEU A 42 23.41 -7.71 -16.53
CA LEU A 42 22.93 -8.78 -15.67
C LEU A 42 21.39 -8.82 -15.64
N ALA A 43 20.73 -7.66 -15.64
CA ALA A 43 19.28 -7.57 -15.75
C ALA A 43 18.77 -8.00 -17.14
N LEU A 44 19.46 -7.58 -18.21
CA LEU A 44 19.04 -7.86 -19.58
C LEU A 44 19.28 -9.30 -20.03
N LYS A 45 20.40 -9.91 -19.62
CA LYS A 45 20.81 -11.24 -20.09
C LYS A 45 20.47 -12.37 -19.12
N ALA A 46 20.37 -12.06 -17.82
CA ALA A 46 20.15 -13.07 -16.79
C ALA A 46 18.87 -12.82 -15.96
N HIS A 47 18.10 -11.77 -16.29
CA HIS A 47 16.95 -11.31 -15.51
C HIS A 47 17.25 -11.12 -14.02
N ASN A 48 18.50 -10.86 -13.65
CA ASN A 48 18.88 -10.67 -12.25
C ASN A 48 18.94 -9.18 -11.93
N TYR A 49 17.84 -8.68 -11.39
CA TYR A 49 17.62 -7.26 -11.12
C TYR A 49 18.19 -6.80 -9.78
N PHE A 50 18.72 -7.73 -8.97
CA PHE A 50 19.15 -7.46 -7.59
C PHE A 50 20.63 -7.79 -7.36
N GLY A 51 21.39 -8.15 -8.39
CA GLY A 51 22.82 -8.45 -8.27
C GLY A 51 23.13 -9.70 -7.43
N ILE A 52 22.19 -10.62 -7.26
CA ILE A 52 22.38 -11.76 -6.34
C ILE A 52 23.40 -12.74 -6.92
N LYS A 53 24.50 -12.93 -6.22
CA LYS A 53 25.52 -13.93 -6.55
C LYS A 53 24.98 -15.36 -6.37
N ALA A 54 25.41 -16.25 -7.25
CA ALA A 54 25.14 -17.68 -7.12
C ALA A 54 26.02 -18.25 -5.99
N SER A 55 25.37 -18.73 -4.94
CA SER A 55 26.03 -19.38 -3.80
C SER A 55 25.09 -20.41 -3.20
N THR A 56 25.66 -21.41 -2.50
CA THR A 56 24.89 -22.45 -1.82
C THR A 56 23.76 -21.84 -0.97
N PRO A 57 22.51 -22.33 -1.04
CA PRO A 57 22.05 -23.55 -1.72
C PRO A 57 21.44 -23.32 -3.11
N TRP A 58 21.83 -22.27 -3.84
CA TRP A 58 21.32 -22.04 -5.20
C TRP A 58 21.64 -23.22 -6.12
N GLN A 59 20.61 -23.77 -6.77
CA GLN A 59 20.71 -24.88 -7.73
C GLN A 59 20.20 -24.52 -9.13
N GLY A 60 19.75 -23.27 -9.32
CA GLY A 60 19.25 -22.79 -10.61
C GLY A 60 20.38 -22.37 -11.55
N ASN A 61 19.99 -21.84 -12.70
CA ASN A 61 20.92 -21.35 -13.71
C ASN A 61 21.82 -20.24 -13.16
N THR A 62 23.00 -20.09 -13.75
CA THR A 62 23.96 -19.05 -13.39
C THR A 62 24.46 -18.30 -14.63
N TYR A 63 24.74 -17.01 -14.44
CA TYR A 63 25.38 -16.17 -15.44
C TYR A 63 26.71 -15.67 -14.86
N THR A 64 27.81 -15.98 -15.54
CA THR A 64 29.16 -15.60 -15.09
C THR A 64 29.63 -14.37 -15.87
N LYS A 65 30.12 -13.37 -15.15
CA LYS A 65 30.73 -12.16 -15.73
C LYS A 65 31.82 -11.62 -14.83
N GLU A 66 32.69 -10.78 -15.39
CA GLU A 66 33.64 -10.01 -14.61
C GLU A 66 32.91 -9.06 -13.66
N SER A 67 33.37 -9.04 -12.42
CA SER A 67 32.88 -8.23 -11.31
C SER A 67 34.07 -7.63 -10.58
N LEU A 68 33.91 -6.41 -10.09
CA LEU A 68 34.92 -5.76 -9.27
C LEU A 68 34.78 -6.28 -7.83
N GLU A 69 35.73 -7.11 -7.41
CA GLU A 69 35.79 -7.69 -6.07
C GLU A 69 36.83 -6.95 -5.22
N VAL A 70 36.54 -6.75 -3.93
CA VAL A 70 37.53 -6.20 -2.99
C VAL A 70 38.12 -7.37 -2.20
N LEU A 71 39.35 -7.74 -2.54
CA LEU A 71 40.10 -8.79 -1.86
C LEU A 71 41.29 -8.15 -1.15
N GLU A 72 41.40 -8.38 0.17
CA GLU A 72 42.48 -7.83 1.00
C GLU A 72 42.62 -6.29 0.90
N GLY A 73 41.51 -5.59 0.67
CA GLY A 73 41.48 -4.13 0.52
C GLY A 73 41.86 -3.61 -0.87
N GLN A 74 42.11 -4.49 -1.85
CA GLN A 74 42.38 -4.12 -3.24
C GLN A 74 41.23 -4.53 -4.16
N ALA A 75 40.80 -3.62 -5.02
CA ALA A 75 39.80 -3.89 -6.04
C ALA A 75 40.43 -4.65 -7.22
N LYS A 76 39.93 -5.85 -7.53
CA LYS A 76 40.35 -6.70 -8.65
C LYS A 76 39.15 -7.13 -9.47
N LEU A 77 39.33 -7.26 -10.79
CA LEU A 77 38.31 -7.85 -11.66
C LEU A 77 38.44 -9.37 -11.59
N GLU A 78 37.36 -10.03 -11.16
CA GLU A 78 37.27 -11.48 -11.11
C GLU A 78 35.98 -11.98 -11.74
N GLN A 79 35.99 -13.22 -12.24
CA GLN A 79 34.78 -13.87 -12.72
C GLN A 79 33.90 -14.24 -11.53
N ALA A 80 32.72 -13.62 -11.45
CA ALA A 80 31.72 -13.92 -10.43
C ALA A 80 30.50 -14.59 -11.08
N ALA A 81 30.02 -15.65 -10.44
CA ALA A 81 28.77 -16.30 -10.83
C ALA A 81 27.58 -15.59 -10.17
N PHE A 82 26.61 -15.19 -10.97
CA PHE A 82 25.34 -14.62 -10.53
C PHE A 82 24.20 -15.59 -10.77
N ARG A 83 23.14 -15.49 -9.98
CA ARG A 83 21.90 -16.23 -10.25
C ARG A 83 21.32 -15.76 -11.58
N GLN A 84 20.78 -16.68 -12.37
CA GLN A 84 20.05 -16.40 -13.59
C GLN A 84 18.60 -16.86 -13.43
N TYR A 85 17.68 -16.03 -13.89
CA TYR A 85 16.24 -16.26 -13.82
C TYR A 85 15.61 -16.25 -15.20
N GLU A 86 14.44 -16.85 -15.33
CA GLU A 86 13.67 -16.84 -16.59
C GLU A 86 12.90 -15.54 -16.78
N SER A 87 12.66 -14.78 -15.70
CA SER A 87 11.84 -13.58 -15.72
C SER A 87 12.11 -12.61 -14.55
N LEU A 88 11.60 -11.38 -14.68
CA LEU A 88 11.55 -10.38 -13.61
C LEU A 88 10.86 -10.94 -12.36
N GLU A 89 9.75 -11.63 -12.55
CA GLU A 89 8.94 -12.22 -11.48
C GLU A 89 9.75 -13.23 -10.65
N GLN A 90 10.51 -14.12 -11.31
CA GLN A 90 11.36 -15.09 -10.60
C GLN A 90 12.48 -14.40 -9.82
N SER A 91 13.08 -13.35 -10.37
CA SER A 91 14.11 -12.57 -9.68
C SER A 91 13.56 -11.86 -8.45
N VAL A 92 12.37 -11.25 -8.57
CA VAL A 92 11.68 -10.59 -7.46
C VAL A 92 11.24 -11.59 -6.38
N ALA A 93 10.77 -12.77 -6.78
CA ALA A 93 10.37 -13.85 -5.87
C ALA A 93 11.55 -14.38 -5.06
N ASP A 94 12.70 -14.62 -5.71
CA ASP A 94 13.92 -15.05 -5.03
C ASP A 94 14.44 -13.98 -4.07
N HIS A 95 14.46 -12.71 -4.50
CA HIS A 95 14.84 -11.59 -3.64
C HIS A 95 13.91 -11.45 -2.42
N ALA A 96 12.60 -11.70 -2.57
CA ALA A 96 11.61 -11.60 -1.49
C ALA A 96 11.98 -12.48 -0.27
N GLN A 97 12.59 -13.63 -0.53
CA GLN A 97 13.00 -14.59 0.50
C GLN A 97 14.51 -14.56 0.75
N PHE A 98 15.29 -13.75 0.03
CA PHE A 98 16.75 -13.89 0.06
C PHE A 98 17.30 -13.77 1.48
N VAL A 99 16.98 -12.68 2.19
CA VAL A 99 17.51 -12.39 3.53
C VAL A 99 17.05 -13.38 4.61
N ASN A 100 15.98 -14.16 4.37
CA ASN A 100 15.44 -15.11 5.34
C ASN A 100 15.38 -16.57 4.82
N SER A 101 16.00 -16.87 3.67
CA SER A 101 15.89 -18.17 2.98
C SER A 101 16.60 -19.33 3.69
N THR A 102 17.59 -19.05 4.55
CA THR A 102 18.30 -20.07 5.32
C THR A 102 18.51 -19.59 6.76
N PRO A 103 18.76 -20.51 7.73
CA PRO A 103 19.10 -20.12 9.10
C PRO A 103 20.30 -19.17 9.15
N TYR A 104 21.33 -19.43 8.34
CA TYR A 104 22.49 -18.55 8.22
C TYR A 104 22.10 -17.14 7.74
N ARG A 105 21.29 -17.02 6.67
CA ARG A 105 20.88 -15.70 6.18
C ARG A 105 19.99 -14.97 7.17
N LYS A 106 19.06 -15.65 7.85
CA LYS A 106 18.25 -15.06 8.94
C LYS A 106 19.13 -14.47 10.04
N ASP A 107 20.22 -15.16 10.37
CA ASP A 107 21.18 -14.72 11.38
C ASP A 107 22.03 -13.54 10.87
N TYR A 108 22.60 -13.66 9.68
CA TYR A 108 23.45 -12.65 9.06
C TYR A 108 22.70 -11.34 8.78
N TYR A 109 21.45 -11.42 8.31
CA TYR A 109 20.57 -10.28 8.05
C TYR A 109 19.65 -9.95 9.23
N ARG A 110 19.97 -10.40 10.45
CA ARG A 110 19.08 -10.21 11.62
C ARG A 110 18.72 -8.73 11.84
N GLN A 111 19.69 -7.82 11.73
CA GLN A 111 19.44 -6.39 11.89
C GLN A 111 18.52 -5.83 10.78
N VAL A 112 18.69 -6.31 9.54
CA VAL A 112 17.82 -5.93 8.41
C VAL A 112 16.39 -6.40 8.64
N ILE A 113 16.21 -7.63 9.13
CA ILE A 113 14.89 -8.23 9.39
C ILE A 113 14.20 -7.56 10.59
N GLN A 114 14.97 -7.15 11.61
CA GLN A 114 14.45 -6.54 12.84
C GLN A 114 14.31 -5.01 12.77
N ALA A 115 14.79 -4.38 11.70
CA ALA A 115 14.69 -2.94 11.51
C ALA A 115 13.23 -2.46 11.58
N GLN A 116 12.99 -1.39 12.33
CA GLN A 116 11.65 -0.84 12.58
C GLN A 116 11.30 0.32 11.64
N SER A 117 12.26 0.79 10.85
CA SER A 117 12.07 1.86 9.88
C SER A 117 12.76 1.54 8.55
N ILE A 118 12.36 2.25 7.49
CA ILE A 118 12.98 2.16 6.16
C ILE A 118 14.46 2.55 6.26
N ASP A 119 14.78 3.61 6.98
CA ASP A 119 16.14 4.11 7.17
C ASP A 119 17.01 3.08 7.90
N ASP A 120 16.53 2.51 9.01
CA ASP A 120 17.27 1.46 9.74
C ASP A 120 17.50 0.23 8.85
N GLN A 121 16.50 -0.16 8.05
CA GLN A 121 16.61 -1.32 7.18
C GLN A 121 17.59 -1.06 6.03
N ALA A 122 17.59 0.14 5.45
CA ALA A 122 18.55 0.57 4.44
C ALA A 122 19.98 0.59 5.00
N GLN A 123 20.17 1.14 6.21
CA GLN A 123 21.49 1.20 6.83
C GLN A 123 22.02 -0.19 7.19
N ALA A 124 21.16 -1.08 7.69
CA ALA A 124 21.55 -2.45 8.00
C ALA A 124 21.94 -3.27 6.74
N LEU A 125 21.51 -2.87 5.55
CA LEU A 125 21.94 -3.47 4.27
C LEU A 125 23.36 -3.03 3.86
N THR A 126 23.88 -1.94 4.41
CA THR A 126 25.28 -1.49 4.22
C THR A 126 26.24 -2.52 4.83
N GLY A 127 27.20 -3.01 4.04
CA GLY A 127 28.18 -3.99 4.49
C GLY A 127 27.63 -5.42 4.62
N THR A 128 26.33 -5.65 4.43
CA THR A 128 25.71 -6.99 4.47
C THR A 128 25.17 -7.43 3.11
N TYR A 129 24.56 -6.53 2.35
CA TYR A 129 24.12 -6.81 0.98
C TYR A 129 25.17 -6.38 -0.04
N ALA A 130 25.76 -5.20 0.17
CA ALA A 130 26.82 -4.66 -0.66
C ALA A 130 27.99 -4.18 0.21
N THR A 131 29.21 -4.27 -0.33
CA THR A 131 30.44 -3.77 0.32
C THR A 131 30.59 -2.26 0.24
N ASP A 132 29.74 -1.57 -0.54
CA ASP A 132 29.72 -0.11 -0.63
C ASP A 132 29.36 0.52 0.72
N PRO A 133 30.25 1.32 1.33
CA PRO A 133 30.00 1.95 2.62
C PRO A 133 28.85 2.98 2.61
N HIS A 134 28.40 3.42 1.43
CA HIS A 134 27.29 4.36 1.28
C HIS A 134 26.00 3.69 0.76
N TYR A 135 25.93 2.36 0.77
CA TYR A 135 24.82 1.61 0.18
C TYR A 135 23.45 2.04 0.72
N GLY A 136 23.28 2.03 2.05
CA GLY A 136 22.04 2.44 2.69
C GLY A 136 21.65 3.89 2.36
N GLN A 137 22.62 4.80 2.32
CA GLN A 137 22.37 6.20 1.94
C GLN A 137 21.89 6.32 0.49
N LYS A 138 22.44 5.55 -0.44
CA LYS A 138 21.98 5.51 -1.84
C LYS A 138 20.55 4.99 -1.93
N LEU A 139 20.20 3.95 -1.18
CA LEU A 139 18.81 3.44 -1.13
C LEU A 139 17.85 4.52 -0.61
N ILE A 140 18.16 5.17 0.50
CA ILE A 140 17.34 6.26 1.06
C ILE A 140 17.15 7.39 0.05
N GLN A 141 18.22 7.81 -0.64
CA GLN A 141 18.13 8.83 -1.69
C GLN A 141 17.23 8.41 -2.85
N LEU A 142 17.28 7.15 -3.28
CA LEU A 142 16.40 6.62 -4.33
C LEU A 142 14.93 6.57 -3.88
N ILE A 143 14.69 6.15 -2.64
CA ILE A 143 13.36 6.12 -2.04
C ILE A 143 12.75 7.51 -2.00
N GLN A 144 13.50 8.51 -1.52
CA GLN A 144 13.04 9.90 -1.45
C GLN A 144 12.83 10.50 -2.85
N ARG A 145 13.79 10.31 -3.76
CA ARG A 145 13.75 10.86 -5.12
C ARG A 145 12.54 10.38 -5.91
N HIS A 146 12.16 9.10 -5.74
CA HIS A 146 11.06 8.48 -6.45
C HIS A 146 9.79 8.29 -5.60
N GLN A 147 9.79 8.80 -4.36
CA GLN A 147 8.69 8.69 -3.40
C GLN A 147 8.23 7.22 -3.22
N LEU A 148 9.18 6.31 -3.03
CA LEU A 148 8.90 4.86 -3.04
C LEU A 148 8.17 4.38 -1.78
N GLU A 149 8.12 5.17 -0.69
CA GLU A 149 7.37 4.80 0.53
C GLU A 149 5.88 4.56 0.24
N GLN A 150 5.38 5.12 -0.87
CA GLN A 150 4.01 4.85 -1.32
C GLN A 150 3.72 3.37 -1.63
N TYR A 151 4.76 2.58 -1.88
CA TYR A 151 4.60 1.15 -2.14
C TYR A 151 4.56 0.31 -0.86
N ASP A 152 5.07 0.82 0.26
CA ASP A 152 5.12 0.14 1.56
C ASP A 152 3.77 0.10 2.26
N GLN A 153 2.90 1.03 1.90
CA GLN A 153 1.60 1.12 2.54
C GLN A 153 0.69 -0.03 2.07
N SER A 154 0.22 -0.78 3.07
CA SER A 154 -1.00 -1.56 2.97
C SER A 154 -2.16 -0.67 3.40
N ILE A 155 -3.31 -0.75 2.71
CA ILE A 155 -4.49 -0.02 3.15
C ILE A 155 -4.98 -0.71 4.42
N VAL A 156 -4.75 -0.09 5.57
CA VAL A 156 -5.39 -0.50 6.82
C VAL A 156 -6.66 0.32 6.98
N ILE A 157 -7.80 -0.36 6.84
CA ILE A 157 -9.13 0.23 7.08
C ILE A 157 -9.60 -0.24 8.44
N TYR A 158 -9.81 0.69 9.35
CA TYR A 158 -10.31 0.42 10.68
C TYR A 158 -11.84 0.39 10.61
N SER A 159 -12.42 -0.78 10.88
CA SER A 159 -13.88 -0.91 10.93
C SER A 159 -14.43 -0.09 12.08
N ARG A 160 -15.48 0.69 11.79
CA ARG A 160 -16.34 1.37 12.77
C ARG A 160 -17.81 1.03 12.57
N LEU A 161 -18.10 -0.11 11.94
CA LEU A 161 -19.45 -0.45 11.53
C LEU A 161 -20.43 -0.52 12.72
N ASP A 162 -19.94 -0.96 13.89
CA ASP A 162 -20.76 -1.13 15.09
C ASP A 162 -20.91 0.16 15.91
N GLU A 163 -19.98 1.12 15.79
CA GLU A 163 -20.08 2.40 16.50
C GLU A 163 -20.74 3.52 15.68
N ALA A 164 -20.89 3.33 14.38
CA ALA A 164 -21.38 4.39 13.49
C ALA A 164 -22.83 4.77 13.76
N LEU A 165 -23.10 6.07 13.74
CA LEU A 165 -24.42 6.64 14.01
C LEU A 165 -25.49 6.10 13.05
N GLY A 166 -26.52 5.47 13.58
CA GLY A 166 -27.67 5.00 12.80
C GLY A 166 -27.49 3.62 12.16
N GLY A 167 -26.42 2.89 12.48
CA GLY A 167 -26.25 1.47 12.13
C GLY A 167 -26.12 1.15 10.64
N GLN A 168 -26.16 -0.15 10.31
CA GLN A 168 -25.68 -0.72 9.04
C GLN A 168 -26.77 -1.33 8.14
N GLN A 169 -28.03 -0.88 8.27
CA GLN A 169 -29.10 -1.40 7.43
C GLN A 169 -28.79 -1.19 5.94
N GLN A 170 -29.08 -2.22 5.14
CA GLN A 170 -28.93 -2.15 3.70
C GLN A 170 -30.05 -1.30 3.07
N ASP A 171 -29.70 -0.21 2.40
CA ASP A 171 -30.67 0.71 1.77
C ASP A 171 -30.61 0.70 0.24
N ARG A 172 -29.51 0.20 -0.34
CA ARG A 172 -29.28 0.14 -1.79
C ARG A 172 -28.48 -1.09 -2.20
N LYS A 173 -28.40 -1.35 -3.51
CA LYS A 173 -27.45 -2.32 -4.08
C LYS A 173 -26.12 -1.62 -4.40
N LEU A 174 -25.02 -2.37 -4.41
CA LEU A 174 -23.72 -1.84 -4.85
C LEU A 174 -23.76 -1.30 -6.28
N SER A 175 -24.54 -1.93 -7.17
CA SER A 175 -24.75 -1.50 -8.56
C SER A 175 -25.39 -0.11 -8.69
N ASP A 176 -26.06 0.36 -7.63
CA ASP A 176 -26.73 1.66 -7.63
C ASP A 176 -25.73 2.79 -7.35
N ILE A 177 -24.52 2.47 -6.87
CA ILE A 177 -23.45 3.44 -6.64
C ILE A 177 -22.86 3.85 -7.98
N LYS A 178 -22.86 5.15 -8.26
CA LYS A 178 -22.36 5.76 -9.50
C LYS A 178 -21.18 6.69 -9.30
N ARG A 179 -20.94 7.16 -8.07
CA ARG A 179 -19.86 8.10 -7.79
C ARG A 179 -19.25 7.96 -6.40
N ILE A 180 -18.02 8.45 -6.31
CA ILE A 180 -17.28 8.65 -5.06
C ILE A 180 -17.15 10.15 -4.89
N VAL A 181 -17.67 10.69 -3.78
CA VAL A 181 -17.57 12.11 -3.46
C VAL A 181 -16.55 12.32 -2.37
N TRP A 182 -15.60 13.21 -2.64
CA TRP A 182 -14.60 13.68 -1.68
C TRP A 182 -15.11 14.84 -0.85
N HIS A 183 -14.82 14.75 0.44
CA HIS A 183 -15.13 15.75 1.45
C HIS A 183 -13.91 16.13 2.27
N TYR A 184 -13.97 17.32 2.88
CA TYR A 184 -13.30 17.61 4.14
C TYR A 184 -14.33 17.79 5.25
N THR A 185 -13.91 17.74 6.52
CA THR A 185 -14.81 17.94 7.66
C THR A 185 -15.10 19.41 7.99
N ALA A 186 -14.41 20.35 7.35
CA ALA A 186 -14.43 21.77 7.68
C ALA A 186 -13.82 22.09 9.06
N VAL A 187 -13.07 21.15 9.63
CA VAL A 187 -12.40 21.30 10.92
C VAL A 187 -10.89 21.17 10.72
N ALA A 188 -10.13 22.11 11.30
CA ALA A 188 -8.69 22.13 11.17
C ALA A 188 -8.08 20.83 11.71
N ARG A 189 -7.23 20.19 10.90
CA ARG A 189 -6.57 18.93 11.20
C ARG A 189 -5.87 18.92 12.56
N GLU A 190 -5.31 20.06 12.96
CA GLU A 190 -4.58 20.30 14.20
C GLU A 190 -5.44 20.10 15.45
N LEU A 191 -6.78 20.14 15.32
CA LEU A 191 -7.71 19.86 16.41
C LEU A 191 -7.92 18.36 16.66
N ASP A 192 -7.40 17.50 15.77
CA ASP A 192 -7.43 16.03 15.86
C ASP A 192 -8.79 15.46 16.29
N ARG A 193 -9.89 16.00 15.74
CA ARG A 193 -11.22 15.50 16.04
C ARG A 193 -11.37 14.07 15.58
N LYS A 194 -12.19 13.32 16.29
CA LYS A 194 -12.57 11.98 15.87
C LYS A 194 -13.91 12.05 15.15
N ILE A 195 -14.18 11.05 14.32
CA ILE A 195 -15.46 10.94 13.61
C ILE A 195 -16.67 10.92 14.56
N SER A 196 -16.52 10.43 15.78
CA SER A 196 -17.56 10.49 16.82
C SER A 196 -17.88 11.93 17.28
N ASP A 197 -16.94 12.86 17.20
CA ASP A 197 -17.20 14.28 17.48
C ASP A 197 -18.09 14.91 16.39
N HIS A 198 -17.83 14.57 15.13
CA HIS A 198 -18.64 15.00 13.99
C HIS A 198 -20.05 14.39 14.03
N GLU A 199 -20.16 13.10 14.39
CA GLU A 199 -21.46 12.44 14.59
C GLU A 199 -22.27 13.12 15.70
N ARG A 200 -21.64 13.47 16.83
CA ARG A 200 -22.28 14.21 17.92
C ARG A 200 -22.73 15.61 17.49
N TYR A 201 -21.93 16.28 16.66
CA TYR A 201 -22.32 17.57 16.07
C TYR A 201 -23.55 17.42 15.17
N TRP A 202 -23.57 16.44 14.26
CA TRP A 202 -24.72 16.23 13.38
C TRP A 202 -26.00 15.88 14.14
N GLN A 203 -25.91 15.07 15.20
CA GLN A 203 -27.05 14.78 16.07
C GLN A 203 -27.57 16.03 16.77
N SER A 204 -26.68 16.80 17.41
CA SER A 204 -27.09 17.92 18.26
C SER A 204 -27.48 19.18 17.47
N ALA A 205 -26.74 19.51 16.40
CA ALA A 205 -26.97 20.72 15.61
C ALA A 205 -28.00 20.53 14.49
N HIS A 206 -28.14 19.31 13.96
CA HIS A 206 -29.00 19.04 12.80
C HIS A 206 -30.06 17.96 13.04
N GLY A 207 -30.08 17.33 14.23
CA GLY A 207 -31.03 16.26 14.53
C GLY A 207 -30.80 14.99 13.71
N TRP A 208 -29.59 14.80 13.16
CA TRP A 208 -29.36 13.70 12.24
C TRP A 208 -29.33 12.35 12.96
N GLY A 209 -30.11 11.40 12.47
CA GLY A 209 -30.08 10.00 12.94
C GLY A 209 -29.01 9.15 12.28
N ARG A 210 -28.18 9.71 11.39
CA ARG A 210 -27.17 8.99 10.59
C ARG A 210 -26.00 9.92 10.22
N GLY A 211 -24.80 9.36 10.14
CA GLY A 211 -23.62 10.09 9.72
C GLY A 211 -23.50 10.37 8.21
N GLY A 212 -22.58 11.27 7.86
CA GLY A 212 -22.37 11.74 6.49
C GLY A 212 -21.42 10.92 5.63
N TYR A 213 -20.48 10.18 6.22
CA TYR A 213 -19.32 9.64 5.49
C TYR A 213 -19.17 8.14 5.64
N HIS A 214 -19.05 7.42 4.52
CA HIS A 214 -18.73 5.99 4.52
C HIS A 214 -17.33 5.74 5.03
N TYR A 215 -16.38 6.57 4.57
CA TYR A 215 -15.00 6.56 5.02
C TYR A 215 -14.62 7.91 5.60
N TYR A 216 -13.90 7.88 6.71
CA TYR A 216 -13.31 9.04 7.36
C TYR A 216 -11.80 8.84 7.48
N ILE A 217 -11.03 9.88 7.18
CA ILE A 217 -9.57 9.87 7.26
C ILE A 217 -9.18 10.90 8.32
N ASP A 218 -8.57 10.44 9.41
CA ASP A 218 -8.23 11.32 10.54
C ASP A 218 -6.99 12.19 10.25
N SER A 219 -6.57 12.96 11.25
CA SER A 219 -5.45 13.89 11.16
C SER A 219 -4.12 13.23 10.77
N GLN A 220 -3.97 11.95 11.09
CA GLN A 220 -2.76 11.16 10.84
C GLN A 220 -2.83 10.36 9.53
N GLY A 221 -3.95 10.44 8.81
CA GLY A 221 -4.17 9.68 7.58
C GLY A 221 -4.77 8.29 7.82
N LYS A 222 -5.18 7.95 9.04
CA LYS A 222 -5.79 6.64 9.31
C LYS A 222 -7.21 6.58 8.74
N ILE A 223 -7.52 5.50 8.01
CA ILE A 223 -8.80 5.33 7.32
C ILE A 223 -9.76 4.54 8.22
N TYR A 224 -10.92 5.11 8.51
CA TYR A 224 -12.01 4.47 9.24
C TYR A 224 -13.19 4.22 8.30
N GLN A 225 -13.73 3.00 8.31
CA GLN A 225 -14.97 2.67 7.60
C GLN A 225 -16.14 2.75 8.59
N ASN A 226 -16.96 3.79 8.45
CA ASN A 226 -18.13 3.98 9.30
C ASN A 226 -19.33 3.18 8.80
N TYR A 227 -19.48 3.02 7.47
CA TYR A 227 -20.66 2.37 6.91
C TYR A 227 -20.32 1.36 5.82
N ARG A 228 -21.13 0.29 5.72
CA ARG A 228 -21.15 -0.59 4.53
C ARG A 228 -21.57 0.22 3.30
N LEU A 229 -21.08 -0.14 2.12
CA LEU A 229 -21.32 0.65 0.89
C LEU A 229 -22.81 0.69 0.50
N GLU A 230 -23.56 -0.33 0.90
CA GLU A 230 -25.00 -0.46 0.71
C GLU A 230 -25.83 0.38 1.69
N ARG A 231 -25.21 0.98 2.71
CA ARG A 231 -25.85 1.94 3.61
C ARG A 231 -25.76 3.32 2.99
N ILE A 232 -26.89 4.01 2.82
CA ILE A 232 -26.86 5.40 2.34
C ILE A 232 -26.40 6.30 3.49
N THR A 233 -25.45 7.21 3.27
CA THR A 233 -25.02 8.22 4.27
C THR A 233 -25.48 9.62 3.85
N TRP A 234 -25.40 10.62 4.73
CA TRP A 234 -25.93 11.97 4.45
C TRP A 234 -24.81 12.98 4.17
N GLY A 235 -24.02 12.73 3.12
CA GLY A 235 -22.83 13.53 2.83
C GLY A 235 -23.03 14.65 1.80
N VAL A 236 -24.02 14.53 0.90
CA VAL A 236 -24.36 15.58 -0.09
C VAL A 236 -25.87 15.63 -0.26
N ALA A 237 -26.49 16.78 -0.06
CA ALA A 237 -27.94 16.94 -0.21
C ALA A 237 -28.40 16.43 -1.59
N HIS A 238 -29.52 15.70 -1.63
CA HIS A 238 -30.15 15.17 -2.85
C HIS A 238 -29.36 14.12 -3.67
N HIS A 239 -28.11 13.83 -3.32
CA HIS A 239 -27.22 12.96 -4.10
C HIS A 239 -26.66 11.76 -3.31
N ASN A 240 -27.31 11.40 -2.20
CA ASN A 240 -26.83 10.35 -1.31
C ASN A 240 -27.07 8.93 -1.85
N GLN A 241 -28.12 8.71 -2.64
CA GLN A 241 -28.57 7.36 -3.03
C GLN A 241 -27.55 6.60 -3.88
N ASP A 242 -26.76 7.29 -4.69
CA ASP A 242 -25.81 6.73 -5.65
C ASP A 242 -24.35 7.12 -5.35
N THR A 243 -24.09 7.63 -4.14
CA THR A 243 -22.77 8.15 -3.74
C THR A 243 -22.14 7.37 -2.59
N VAL A 244 -20.85 7.09 -2.71
CA VAL A 244 -19.97 6.76 -1.57
C VAL A 244 -19.21 8.02 -1.15
N HIS A 245 -19.18 8.30 0.16
CA HIS A 245 -18.61 9.53 0.70
C HIS A 245 -17.31 9.24 1.44
N ILE A 246 -16.22 9.91 1.05
CA ILE A 246 -14.91 9.85 1.71
C ILE A 246 -14.61 11.25 2.25
N SER A 247 -14.40 11.37 3.55
CA SER A 247 -14.06 12.65 4.19
C SER A 247 -12.68 12.63 4.82
N VAL A 248 -11.98 13.75 4.74
CA VAL A 248 -10.67 13.98 5.36
C VAL A 248 -10.79 15.03 6.46
N GLU A 249 -10.16 14.79 7.61
CA GLU A 249 -10.07 15.77 8.70
C GLU A 249 -9.22 16.98 8.29
N ALA A 250 -9.89 18.02 7.79
CA ALA A 250 -9.29 19.26 7.35
C ALA A 250 -10.35 20.35 7.17
N ASN A 251 -9.92 21.61 7.15
CA ASN A 251 -10.79 22.76 6.87
C ASN A 251 -10.55 23.44 5.52
N HIS A 252 -9.42 23.16 4.87
CA HIS A 252 -9.04 23.73 3.58
C HIS A 252 -8.11 22.77 2.82
N ARG A 253 -7.91 23.01 1.53
CA ARG A 253 -6.99 22.23 0.69
C ARG A 253 -5.57 22.18 1.24
N ASP A 254 -5.06 23.32 1.70
CA ASP A 254 -3.68 23.43 2.21
C ASP A 254 -3.51 22.82 3.60
N ASN A 255 -4.62 22.42 4.25
CA ASN A 255 -4.60 21.76 5.55
C ASN A 255 -4.42 20.23 5.45
N TYR A 256 -4.55 19.63 4.26
CA TYR A 256 -4.28 18.20 4.08
C TYR A 256 -2.81 17.84 4.32
N SER A 257 -2.54 16.72 5.01
CA SER A 257 -1.19 16.12 5.06
C SER A 257 -0.95 15.23 3.84
N SER A 258 0.31 14.96 3.53
CA SER A 258 0.68 13.96 2.52
C SER A 258 0.09 12.58 2.86
N ALA A 259 0.10 12.18 4.14
CA ALA A 259 -0.47 10.92 4.60
C ALA A 259 -1.99 10.84 4.38
N GLN A 260 -2.71 11.94 4.61
CA GLN A 260 -4.15 12.02 4.33
C GLN A 260 -4.45 11.95 2.83
N ILE A 261 -3.69 12.68 2.00
CA ILE A 261 -3.85 12.66 0.54
C ILE A 261 -3.62 11.25 0.01
N GLN A 262 -2.52 10.63 0.44
CA GLN A 262 -2.16 9.27 0.05
C GLN A 262 -3.24 8.27 0.45
N SER A 263 -3.73 8.34 1.69
CA SER A 263 -4.80 7.48 2.19
C SER A 263 -6.08 7.65 1.39
N ARG A 264 -6.47 8.90 1.10
CA ARG A 264 -7.64 9.21 0.26
C ARG A 264 -7.49 8.63 -1.14
N GLU A 265 -6.33 8.78 -1.78
CA GLU A 265 -6.06 8.22 -3.11
C GLU A 265 -6.13 6.69 -3.10
N MET A 266 -5.55 6.05 -2.09
CA MET A 266 -5.56 4.60 -1.93
C MET A 266 -6.97 4.03 -1.81
N ILE A 267 -7.80 4.57 -0.88
CA ILE A 267 -9.18 4.08 -0.73
C ILE A 267 -10.05 4.44 -1.94
N THR A 268 -9.77 5.56 -2.62
CA THR A 268 -10.48 5.93 -3.85
C THR A 268 -10.22 4.92 -4.95
N LEU A 269 -8.94 4.57 -5.20
CA LEU A 269 -8.58 3.60 -6.21
C LEU A 269 -9.19 2.21 -5.92
N ASP A 270 -9.18 1.80 -4.65
CA ASP A 270 -9.82 0.57 -4.20
C ASP A 270 -11.32 0.53 -4.55
N LEU A 271 -12.06 1.58 -4.16
CA LEU A 271 -13.49 1.67 -4.40
C LEU A 271 -13.82 1.69 -5.90
N LEU A 272 -13.02 2.36 -6.74
CA LEU A 272 -13.19 2.32 -8.19
C LEU A 272 -13.04 0.91 -8.77
N ILE A 273 -12.14 0.10 -8.21
CA ILE A 273 -11.97 -1.29 -8.62
C ILE A 273 -13.16 -2.13 -8.16
N ARG A 274 -13.52 -2.05 -6.87
CA ARG A 274 -14.61 -2.87 -6.29
C ARG A 274 -15.97 -2.59 -6.90
N LEU A 275 -16.23 -1.33 -7.25
CA LEU A 275 -17.50 -0.88 -7.79
C LEU A 275 -17.49 -0.82 -9.32
N ASP A 276 -16.39 -1.23 -9.96
CA ASP A 276 -16.17 -1.12 -11.41
C ASP A 276 -16.49 0.26 -11.99
N LEU A 277 -16.06 1.31 -11.29
CA LEU A 277 -16.29 2.70 -11.68
C LEU A 277 -15.12 3.26 -12.49
N PRO A 278 -15.35 4.18 -13.43
CA PRO A 278 -14.28 4.91 -14.11
C PRO A 278 -13.71 6.01 -13.19
N ALA A 279 -12.50 6.49 -13.48
CA ALA A 279 -11.89 7.59 -12.72
C ALA A 279 -12.76 8.87 -12.71
N GLN A 280 -13.56 9.10 -13.76
CA GLN A 280 -14.52 10.21 -13.85
C GLN A 280 -15.61 10.16 -12.79
N ALA A 281 -15.84 9.02 -12.15
CA ALA A 281 -16.79 8.89 -11.05
C ALA A 281 -16.31 9.53 -9.73
N VAL A 282 -15.05 9.99 -9.66
CA VAL A 282 -14.51 10.69 -8.48
C VAL A 282 -14.68 12.19 -8.63
N VAL A 283 -15.46 12.78 -7.72
CA VAL A 283 -15.85 14.19 -7.79
C VAL A 283 -15.76 14.86 -6.42
N GLY A 284 -15.59 16.17 -6.41
CA GLY A 284 -15.72 16.98 -5.20
C GLY A 284 -17.19 17.19 -4.80
N HIS A 285 -17.46 17.49 -3.53
CA HIS A 285 -18.81 17.85 -3.08
C HIS A 285 -19.40 18.96 -3.96
N TRP A 286 -18.64 20.04 -4.20
CA TRP A 286 -19.08 21.18 -4.99
C TRP A 286 -19.41 20.83 -6.45
N GLU A 287 -18.77 19.82 -7.04
CA GLU A 287 -19.05 19.34 -8.40
C GLU A 287 -20.40 18.62 -8.49
N VAL A 288 -20.89 18.07 -7.37
CA VAL A 288 -22.19 17.38 -7.29
C VAL A 288 -23.29 18.34 -6.89
N TYR A 289 -23.04 19.16 -5.87
CA TYR A 289 -23.98 20.16 -5.38
C TYR A 289 -23.19 21.39 -4.94
N ASN A 290 -23.35 22.49 -5.67
CA ASN A 290 -22.54 23.69 -5.50
C ASN A 290 -23.02 24.56 -4.33
N ASN A 291 -22.97 24.01 -3.12
CA ASN A 291 -23.33 24.68 -1.86
C ASN A 291 -22.16 24.78 -0.87
N SER A 292 -20.96 24.39 -1.30
CA SER A 292 -19.75 24.33 -0.49
C SER A 292 -18.52 24.47 -1.39
N LEU A 293 -17.38 24.88 -0.83
CA LEU A 293 -16.08 24.80 -1.50
C LEU A 293 -15.41 23.43 -1.32
N CYS A 294 -16.00 22.57 -0.50
CA CYS A 294 -15.52 21.23 -0.21
C CYS A 294 -15.35 20.39 -1.51
N PRO A 295 -14.21 19.70 -1.72
CA PRO A 295 -13.09 19.44 -0.81
C PRO A 295 -11.90 20.41 -0.95
N GLY A 296 -12.11 21.62 -1.46
CA GLY A 296 -11.09 22.68 -1.56
C GLY A 296 -10.22 22.63 -2.83
N TYR A 297 -10.46 21.69 -3.74
CA TYR A 297 -9.79 21.65 -5.04
C TYR A 297 -10.60 22.38 -6.10
N THR A 298 -9.90 23.07 -7.00
CA THR A 298 -10.47 23.67 -8.21
C THR A 298 -10.90 22.60 -9.22
N GLY A 299 -11.72 22.99 -10.21
CA GLY A 299 -12.12 22.08 -11.29
C GLY A 299 -10.94 21.58 -12.13
N GLU A 300 -9.92 22.42 -12.31
CA GLU A 300 -8.70 22.04 -13.03
C GLU A 300 -7.93 20.96 -12.27
N GLU A 301 -7.70 21.15 -10.96
CA GLU A 301 -7.01 20.17 -10.13
C GLU A 301 -7.75 18.83 -10.06
N MET A 302 -9.08 18.87 -9.92
CA MET A 302 -9.91 17.65 -9.95
C MET A 302 -9.81 16.94 -11.31
N SER A 303 -9.77 17.68 -12.42
CA SER A 303 -9.59 17.12 -13.76
C SER A 303 -8.21 16.47 -13.95
N GLN A 304 -7.15 17.15 -13.51
CA GLN A 304 -5.79 16.61 -13.53
C GLN A 304 -5.68 15.34 -12.68
N PHE A 305 -6.28 15.35 -11.48
CA PHE A 305 -6.34 14.18 -10.61
C PHE A 305 -7.04 12.99 -11.28
N ARG A 306 -8.23 13.19 -11.85
CA ARG A 306 -8.96 12.11 -12.55
C ARG A 306 -8.16 11.54 -13.73
N THR A 307 -7.41 12.39 -14.44
CA THR A 307 -6.54 11.96 -15.53
C THR A 307 -5.42 11.04 -15.03
N ALA A 308 -4.72 11.43 -13.95
CA ALA A 308 -3.70 10.60 -13.34
C ALA A 308 -4.29 9.29 -12.76
N LEU A 309 -5.46 9.38 -12.13
CA LEU A 309 -6.15 8.23 -11.55
C LEU A 309 -6.61 7.22 -12.63
N ALA A 310 -7.04 7.68 -13.80
CA ALA A 310 -7.42 6.80 -14.91
C ALA A 310 -6.26 5.90 -15.34
N GLN A 311 -5.05 6.46 -15.41
CA GLN A 311 -3.85 5.69 -15.72
C GLN A 311 -3.53 4.66 -14.62
N LYS A 312 -3.52 5.08 -13.35
CA LYS A 312 -3.32 4.19 -12.19
C LYS A 312 -4.35 3.05 -12.17
N LEU A 313 -5.62 3.35 -12.46
CA LEU A 313 -6.72 2.38 -12.48
C LEU A 313 -6.54 1.34 -13.60
N LYS A 314 -6.14 1.78 -14.80
CA LYS A 314 -5.86 0.89 -15.92
C LYS A 314 -4.74 -0.09 -15.60
N GLU A 315 -3.63 0.42 -15.06
CA GLU A 315 -2.48 -0.40 -14.64
C GLU A 315 -2.88 -1.41 -13.57
N ARG A 316 -3.63 -0.97 -12.55
CA ARG A 316 -4.04 -1.86 -11.46
C ARG A 316 -4.99 -2.95 -11.92
N ARG A 317 -5.96 -2.64 -12.79
CA ARG A 317 -6.87 -3.63 -13.38
C ARG A 317 -6.12 -4.64 -14.23
N ALA A 318 -5.17 -4.20 -15.06
CA ALA A 318 -4.31 -5.09 -15.83
C ALA A 318 -3.52 -6.04 -14.94
N ALA A 319 -2.91 -5.52 -13.86
CA ALA A 319 -2.17 -6.33 -12.89
C ALA A 319 -3.04 -7.39 -12.19
N LEU A 320 -4.31 -7.07 -11.90
CA LEU A 320 -5.25 -8.02 -11.27
C LEU A 320 -5.68 -9.15 -12.21
N LEU A 321 -5.74 -8.90 -13.53
CA LEU A 321 -6.05 -9.93 -14.53
C LEU A 321 -4.90 -10.93 -14.72
N THR A 322 -3.66 -10.49 -14.46
CA THR A 322 -2.45 -11.32 -14.61
C THR A 322 -2.09 -12.11 -13.35
N THR A 323 -2.63 -11.75 -12.19
CA THR A 323 -2.45 -12.51 -10.94
C THR A 323 -3.48 -13.62 -10.82
N THR A 324 -3.06 -14.88 -10.74
CA THR A 324 -3.95 -15.98 -10.35
C THR A 324 -4.50 -15.69 -8.94
N SER A 325 -5.83 -15.63 -8.79
CA SER A 325 -6.44 -15.40 -7.48
C SER A 325 -5.98 -16.45 -6.48
N PRO A 326 -5.39 -16.07 -5.33
CA PRO A 326 -5.15 -17.04 -4.27
C PRO A 326 -6.49 -17.55 -3.74
N GLN A 327 -6.55 -18.86 -3.50
CA GLN A 327 -7.72 -19.49 -2.90
C GLN A 327 -8.00 -18.88 -1.52
N LYS A 328 -9.27 -18.65 -1.21
CA LYS A 328 -9.74 -18.27 0.12
C LYS A 328 -9.18 -19.27 1.14
N PRO A 329 -8.43 -18.84 2.18
CA PRO A 329 -7.89 -19.76 3.17
C PRO A 329 -9.05 -20.50 3.86
N ALA A 330 -8.97 -21.83 3.89
CA ALA A 330 -10.10 -22.68 4.26
C ALA A 330 -10.42 -22.71 5.76
N ASN A 331 -9.58 -22.15 6.64
CA ASN A 331 -9.86 -21.89 8.05
C ASN A 331 -8.69 -21.07 8.64
N PRO A 332 -8.92 -19.92 9.29
CA PRO A 332 -7.88 -19.26 10.10
C PRO A 332 -7.58 -20.05 11.37
N GLU A 333 -6.31 -20.16 11.74
CA GLU A 333 -5.93 -20.53 13.11
C GLU A 333 -6.42 -19.45 14.10
N PRO A 334 -6.87 -19.83 15.31
CA PRO A 334 -7.34 -18.88 16.30
C PRO A 334 -6.20 -17.98 16.80
N LEU A 335 -6.50 -16.68 16.94
CA LEU A 335 -5.61 -15.73 17.60
C LEU A 335 -5.66 -15.94 19.12
N ILE A 336 -4.49 -16.07 19.75
CA ILE A 336 -4.36 -16.06 21.21
C ILE A 336 -3.74 -14.72 21.61
N GLN A 337 -4.51 -13.91 22.31
CA GLN A 337 -4.08 -12.65 22.91
C GLN A 337 -4.36 -12.73 24.41
N GLU A 338 -3.34 -12.49 25.24
CA GLU A 338 -3.42 -12.56 26.71
C GLU A 338 -4.08 -13.86 27.25
N GLY A 339 -3.81 -15.00 26.62
CA GLY A 339 -4.33 -16.31 27.05
C GLY A 339 -5.80 -16.57 26.70
N THR A 340 -6.46 -15.68 25.95
CA THR A 340 -7.85 -15.87 25.49
C THR A 340 -7.86 -16.30 24.02
N VAL A 341 -8.59 -17.39 23.72
CA VAL A 341 -8.79 -17.89 22.34
C VAL A 341 -9.91 -17.08 21.69
N ILE A 342 -9.57 -16.22 20.73
CA ILE A 342 -10.56 -15.47 19.95
C ILE A 342 -10.93 -16.32 18.73
N GLN A 343 -12.18 -16.79 18.68
CA GLN A 343 -12.70 -17.42 17.46
C GLN A 343 -12.99 -16.35 16.41
N PRO A 344 -12.45 -16.45 15.19
CA PRO A 344 -12.69 -15.46 14.14
C PRO A 344 -14.13 -15.56 13.66
N GLN A 345 -14.93 -14.52 13.91
CA GLN A 345 -16.17 -14.30 13.16
C GLN A 345 -15.79 -13.78 11.75
N SER A 346 -16.30 -14.50 10.75
CA SER A 346 -16.43 -14.31 9.28
C SER A 346 -15.95 -13.08 8.49
N ASP A 347 -15.25 -12.10 9.05
CA ASP A 347 -15.12 -10.78 8.44
C ASP A 347 -13.75 -10.62 7.77
N TYR A 348 -13.63 -11.18 6.56
CA TYR A 348 -12.51 -10.93 5.66
C TYR A 348 -12.83 -9.84 4.64
N LEU A 349 -11.88 -8.94 4.39
CA LEU A 349 -11.88 -8.04 3.25
C LEU A 349 -11.04 -8.64 2.13
N TYR A 350 -11.62 -8.85 0.94
CA TYR A 350 -10.82 -9.17 -0.24
C TYR A 350 -10.37 -7.88 -0.91
N PHE A 351 -9.06 -7.62 -0.91
CA PHE A 351 -8.47 -6.42 -1.48
C PHE A 351 -7.26 -6.76 -2.34
N ALA A 352 -7.25 -6.26 -3.58
CA ALA A 352 -6.08 -6.28 -4.46
C ALA A 352 -5.43 -7.67 -4.68
N GLY A 353 -6.22 -8.75 -4.61
CA GLY A 353 -5.75 -10.13 -4.74
C GLY A 353 -5.47 -10.83 -3.42
N THR A 354 -5.64 -10.17 -2.26
CA THR A 354 -5.26 -10.70 -0.94
C THR A 354 -6.43 -10.60 0.05
N TYR A 355 -6.56 -11.57 0.95
CA TYR A 355 -7.53 -11.55 2.05
C TYR A 355 -6.93 -10.85 3.28
N TYR A 356 -7.65 -9.89 3.85
CA TYR A 356 -7.30 -9.17 5.06
C TYR A 356 -8.30 -9.49 6.17
N LEU A 357 -7.84 -9.68 7.40
CA LEU A 357 -8.71 -9.79 8.58
C LEU A 357 -9.23 -8.41 8.97
N LEU A 358 -10.53 -8.26 9.15
CA LEU A 358 -11.12 -7.12 9.84
C LEU A 358 -10.89 -7.33 11.35
N GLN A 359 -10.20 -6.40 12.00
CA GLN A 359 -10.01 -6.44 13.45
C GLN A 359 -10.99 -5.49 14.17
N PRO A 360 -11.54 -5.91 15.33
CA PRO A 360 -12.21 -5.00 16.24
C PRO A 360 -11.20 -4.01 16.84
N THR A 361 -11.66 -2.83 17.23
CA THR A 361 -10.83 -1.71 17.70
C THR A 361 -9.93 -2.07 18.89
N GLY A 362 -8.61 -1.92 18.74
CA GLY A 362 -7.64 -1.90 19.86
C GLY A 362 -6.27 -2.48 19.52
N ASP A 363 -5.31 -1.59 19.28
CA ASP A 363 -3.84 -1.75 19.23
C ASP A 363 -3.16 -2.79 18.28
N LEU A 364 -2.22 -2.23 17.50
CA LEU A 364 -1.06 -2.79 16.77
C LEU A 364 -1.25 -4.12 16.01
N LEU A 365 -1.09 -4.07 14.67
CA LEU A 365 -1.04 -5.25 13.80
C LEU A 365 0.36 -5.59 13.30
N HIS A 366 0.75 -6.85 13.50
CA HIS A 366 1.77 -7.58 12.74
C HIS A 366 1.13 -8.25 11.50
N PRO A 367 1.89 -8.49 10.40
CA PRO A 367 1.48 -9.41 9.35
C PRO A 367 1.22 -10.80 9.94
N LEU A 368 0.26 -11.55 9.36
CA LEU A 368 0.04 -12.96 9.69
C LEU A 368 1.34 -13.74 9.47
N ALA A 369 2.10 -13.94 10.54
CA ALA A 369 3.20 -14.87 10.56
C ALA A 369 2.60 -16.27 10.40
N SER A 370 2.92 -16.92 9.28
CA SER A 370 2.91 -18.38 9.19
C SER A 370 3.90 -18.89 10.25
N LYS A 371 3.41 -19.14 11.47
CA LYS A 371 4.16 -19.95 12.43
C LYS A 371 4.18 -21.36 11.88
N MET A 372 5.38 -21.81 11.53
CA MET A 372 5.63 -23.23 11.29
C MET A 372 5.24 -24.01 12.55
N VAL A 373 4.39 -24.99 12.34
CA VAL A 373 4.26 -26.18 13.17
C VAL A 373 5.65 -26.82 13.29
N LYS A 374 6.08 -27.03 14.54
CA LYS A 374 7.29 -27.73 15.05
C LYS A 374 8.48 -27.93 14.12
#